data_AF-A0A1Q9NVC8-F1
#
_entry.id   AF-A0A1Q9NVC8-F1
#
_cell.length_a   1.000
_cell.length_b   1.000
_cell.length_c   1.000
_cell.angle_alpha   90.00
_cell.angle_beta   90.00
_cell.angle_gamma   90.00
#
_symmetry.space_group_name_H-M   'P 1'
#
loop_
_entity.id
_entity.type
_entity.pdbx_description
1 polymer ?
#
loop_
_entity_poly.entity_id
_entity_poly.type
_entity_poly.pdbx_seq_one_letter_code
_entity_poly.pdbx_strand_id
1 'polypeptide(L)'
;MRRKEFKSSEDNDFDFVVQNAIVGYLGLNTKTGYPRIVPLNFVAIDQVIYFHGAKVGGKYDILMKSPKVSFSIDIPYSFIPSHFESKKSACPATHFFKSIHIRGVGLMVNDIEEKAVALNKLMIKYQPEGQYLELSPQENIYKKPLLNVAVFKIDPEEVTMKMKFGQNLSPTQFNIVLKSLEDRGEDLDFATITEMKKRYTHKTHLNEN
;
A
#
# COMPACT_ATOMS: atom_id res chain seq x y z
N MET A 1 -10.56 12.06 -6.10
CA MET A 1 -10.16 11.10 -7.15
C MET A 1 -11.05 11.25 -8.40
N ARG A 2 -10.47 11.25 -9.62
CA ARG A 2 -11.20 11.50 -10.90
C ARG A 2 -12.20 10.40 -11.28
N ARG A 3 -11.85 9.12 -11.08
CA ARG A 3 -12.66 7.95 -11.45
C ARG A 3 -13.17 7.29 -10.17
N LYS A 4 -14.41 7.62 -9.78
CA LYS A 4 -14.99 7.21 -8.49
C LYS A 4 -15.27 5.71 -8.42
N GLU A 5 -15.49 5.07 -9.55
CA GLU A 5 -15.75 3.62 -9.64
C GLU A 5 -14.55 2.74 -9.24
N PHE A 6 -13.35 3.34 -9.11
CA PHE A 6 -12.18 2.65 -8.59
C PHE A 6 -11.97 2.92 -7.09
N LYS A 7 -12.78 3.76 -6.45
CA LYS A 7 -12.67 4.03 -5.02
C LYS A 7 -13.12 2.80 -4.23
N SER A 8 -12.34 2.44 -3.23
CA SER A 8 -12.77 1.52 -2.18
C SER A 8 -12.88 2.24 -0.85
N SER A 9 -13.79 1.79 -0.01
CA SER A 9 -13.97 2.20 1.39
C SER A 9 -14.13 1.00 2.32
N GLU A 10 -13.78 -0.20 1.84
CA GLU A 10 -13.89 -1.44 2.59
C GLU A 10 -12.64 -1.63 3.47
N ASP A 11 -12.82 -1.88 4.76
CA ASP A 11 -11.69 -2.07 5.70
C ASP A 11 -10.83 -3.28 5.31
N ASN A 12 -11.47 -4.37 4.86
CA ASN A 12 -10.78 -5.56 4.35
C ASN A 12 -9.84 -5.25 3.16
N ASP A 13 -10.16 -4.23 2.36
CA ASP A 13 -9.29 -3.79 1.27
C ASP A 13 -8.07 -3.01 1.79
N PHE A 14 -8.22 -2.25 2.88
CA PHE A 14 -7.09 -1.58 3.55
C PHE A 14 -6.10 -2.62 4.07
N ASP A 15 -6.59 -3.52 4.92
CA ASP A 15 -5.80 -4.56 5.61
C ASP A 15 -5.06 -5.44 4.62
N PHE A 16 -5.75 -5.87 3.56
CA PHE A 16 -5.13 -6.67 2.50
C PHE A 16 -3.94 -5.95 1.86
N VAL A 17 -4.10 -4.67 1.51
CA VAL A 17 -3.03 -3.95 0.80
C VAL A 17 -1.86 -3.64 1.72
N VAL A 18 -2.09 -3.22 2.96
CA VAL A 18 -0.98 -2.96 3.90
C VAL A 18 -0.22 -4.22 4.28
N GLN A 19 -0.89 -5.37 4.34
CA GLN A 19 -0.26 -6.66 4.63
C GLN A 19 0.59 -7.16 3.46
N ASN A 20 0.10 -7.03 2.22
CA ASN A 20 0.73 -7.65 1.05
C ASN A 20 1.66 -6.71 0.27
N ALA A 21 1.56 -5.39 0.43
CA ALA A 21 2.49 -4.45 -0.19
C ALA A 21 3.86 -4.51 0.52
N ILE A 22 4.91 -4.79 -0.25
CA ILE A 22 6.27 -5.04 0.27
C ILE A 22 6.98 -3.74 0.64
N VAL A 23 6.88 -2.71 -0.20
CA VAL A 23 7.60 -1.44 -0.04
C VAL A 23 6.62 -0.29 0.08
N GLY A 24 6.84 0.58 1.06
CA GLY A 24 6.15 1.85 1.20
C GLY A 24 6.96 3.01 0.65
N TYR A 25 6.30 3.96 -0.02
CA TYR A 25 6.93 5.13 -0.60
C TYR A 25 6.56 6.39 0.19
N LEU A 26 7.47 6.85 1.03
CA LEU A 26 7.30 8.06 1.83
C LEU A 26 7.71 9.30 1.04
N GLY A 27 6.75 10.16 0.73
CA GLY A 27 6.94 11.49 0.15
C GLY A 27 7.15 12.56 1.23
N LEU A 28 8.24 13.31 1.10
CA LEU A 28 8.66 14.36 2.01
C LEU A 28 8.73 15.70 1.28
N ASN A 29 8.21 16.75 1.92
CA ASN A 29 8.28 18.11 1.42
C ASN A 29 9.66 18.70 1.68
N THR A 30 10.42 18.95 0.63
CA THR A 30 11.73 19.62 0.75
C THR A 30 11.57 21.13 0.59
N LYS A 31 12.47 21.89 1.21
CA LYS A 31 12.49 23.36 1.08
C LYS A 31 12.87 23.85 -0.33
N THR A 32 13.54 23.02 -1.11
CA THR A 32 13.97 23.35 -2.48
C THR A 32 12.86 23.17 -3.51
N GLY A 33 11.68 22.68 -3.10
CA GLY A 33 10.56 22.43 -4.00
C GLY A 33 10.66 21.10 -4.76
N TYR A 34 11.71 20.29 -4.53
CA TYR A 34 11.86 18.95 -5.10
C TYR A 34 11.42 17.89 -4.09
N PRO A 35 10.21 17.30 -4.19
CA PRO A 35 9.76 16.30 -3.22
C PRO A 35 10.75 15.14 -3.15
N ARG A 36 11.05 14.68 -1.94
CA ARG A 36 11.91 13.51 -1.73
C ARG A 36 11.04 12.29 -1.49
N ILE A 37 11.23 11.23 -2.28
CA ILE A 37 10.57 9.94 -2.09
C ILE A 37 11.56 8.97 -1.48
N VAL A 38 11.14 8.29 -0.41
CA VAL A 38 11.96 7.31 0.32
C VAL A 38 11.23 5.97 0.36
N PRO A 39 11.70 4.95 -0.38
CA PRO A 39 11.26 3.57 -0.22
C PRO A 39 11.64 3.05 1.17
N LEU A 40 10.73 2.38 1.86
CA LEU A 40 10.97 1.83 3.20
C LEU A 40 10.06 0.66 3.55
N ASN A 41 10.48 -0.13 4.54
CA ASN A 41 9.65 -1.15 5.18
C ASN A 41 8.66 -0.48 6.13
N PHE A 42 7.42 -0.98 6.14
CA PHE A 42 6.34 -0.39 6.92
C PHE A 42 5.34 -1.45 7.40
N VAL A 43 4.59 -1.09 8.43
CA VAL A 43 3.38 -1.78 8.88
C VAL A 43 2.28 -0.78 9.18
N ALA A 44 1.05 -1.26 9.25
CA ALA A 44 -0.08 -0.50 9.77
C ALA A 44 -0.53 -1.10 11.10
N ILE A 45 -0.90 -0.24 12.05
CA ILE A 45 -1.67 -0.60 13.24
C ILE A 45 -2.90 0.30 13.16
N ASP A 46 -4.06 -0.30 12.99
CA ASP A 46 -5.25 0.38 12.47
C ASP A 46 -4.90 1.10 11.15
N GLN A 47 -5.16 2.40 11.05
CA GLN A 47 -4.80 3.21 9.88
C GLN A 47 -3.49 4.00 10.05
N VAL A 48 -2.78 3.84 11.17
CA VAL A 48 -1.52 4.52 11.43
C VAL A 48 -0.36 3.72 10.85
N ILE A 49 0.44 4.35 10.00
CA ILE A 49 1.60 3.70 9.37
C ILE A 49 2.82 3.85 10.26
N TYR A 50 3.52 2.76 10.55
CA TYR A 50 4.77 2.74 11.31
C TYR A 50 5.94 2.30 10.44
N PHE A 51 7.09 2.94 10.63
CA PHE A 51 8.36 2.56 9.99
C PHE A 51 9.55 2.96 10.87
N HIS A 52 10.68 2.30 10.68
CA HIS A 52 11.90 2.62 11.42
C HIS A 52 12.88 3.48 10.60
N GLY A 53 13.88 4.03 11.27
CA GLY A 53 14.98 4.74 10.61
C GLY A 53 16.05 5.23 11.56
N ALA A 54 16.93 6.08 11.03
CA ALA A 54 17.96 6.76 11.80
C ALA A 54 17.41 8.05 12.45
N LYS A 55 18.00 8.44 13.59
CA LYS A 55 17.76 9.74 14.26
C LYS A 55 18.55 10.90 13.63
N VAL A 56 19.10 10.70 12.43
CA VAL A 56 19.96 11.65 11.73
C VAL A 56 19.77 11.54 10.21
N GLY A 57 20.19 12.57 9.49
CA GLY A 57 20.22 12.62 8.04
C GLY A 57 18.95 13.19 7.42
N GLY A 58 18.97 13.41 6.10
CA GLY A 58 17.97 14.28 5.46
C GLY A 58 16.51 13.87 5.64
N LYS A 59 16.17 12.57 5.76
CA LYS A 59 14.79 12.13 6.07
C LYS A 59 14.35 12.67 7.43
N TYR A 60 15.18 12.44 8.44
CA TYR A 60 14.96 12.89 9.80
C TYR A 60 14.83 14.41 9.85
N ASP A 61 15.80 15.12 9.27
CA ASP A 61 15.86 16.58 9.32
C ASP A 61 14.66 17.24 8.64
N ILE A 62 14.15 16.64 7.56
CA ILE A 62 12.94 17.12 6.88
C ILE A 62 11.71 16.87 7.76
N LEU A 63 11.52 15.63 8.25
CA LEU A 63 10.36 15.27 9.07
C LEU A 63 10.23 16.16 10.32
N MET A 64 11.35 16.42 11.01
CA MET A 64 11.35 17.27 12.21
C MET A 64 11.01 18.74 11.91
N LYS A 65 11.22 19.22 10.69
CA LYS A 65 10.92 20.61 10.27
C LYS A 65 9.58 20.76 9.57
N SER A 66 9.14 19.73 8.87
CA SER A 66 7.91 19.69 8.08
C SER A 66 7.29 18.30 8.21
N PRO A 67 6.43 18.09 9.22
CA PRO A 67 5.90 16.76 9.51
C PRO A 67 4.80 16.34 8.53
N LYS A 68 4.30 17.24 7.67
CA LYS A 68 3.34 16.85 6.63
C LYS A 68 4.00 15.97 5.57
N VAL A 69 3.46 14.77 5.39
CA VAL A 69 3.98 13.75 4.49
C VAL A 69 2.89 13.17 3.59
N SER A 70 3.31 12.57 2.49
CA SER A 70 2.51 11.61 1.74
C SER A 70 3.11 10.22 1.86
N PHE A 71 2.27 9.20 1.81
CA PHE A 71 2.70 7.81 1.80
C PHE A 71 1.89 7.05 0.76
N SER A 72 2.55 6.20 -0.02
CA SER A 72 1.90 5.41 -1.06
C SER A 72 2.38 3.97 -1.01
N ILE A 73 1.46 3.05 -1.22
CA ILE A 73 1.72 1.62 -1.42
C ILE A 73 0.83 1.12 -2.54
N ASP A 74 1.31 0.12 -3.26
CA ASP A 74 0.56 -0.54 -4.31
C ASP A 74 0.91 -2.02 -4.40
N ILE A 75 -0.04 -2.77 -4.96
CA ILE A 75 0.11 -4.16 -5.35
C ILE A 75 -0.24 -4.22 -6.83
N PRO A 76 0.76 -4.49 -7.70
CA PRO A 76 0.50 -4.65 -9.12
C PRO A 76 -0.25 -5.94 -9.39
N TYR A 77 -1.10 -5.91 -10.40
CA TYR A 77 -1.79 -7.07 -10.96
C TYR A 77 -1.50 -7.12 -12.46
N SER A 78 -2.23 -7.94 -13.22
CA SER A 78 -1.92 -8.14 -14.62
C SER A 78 -1.97 -6.85 -15.44
N PHE A 79 -0.98 -6.68 -16.32
CA PHE A 79 -1.09 -5.75 -17.43
C PHE A 79 -2.05 -6.33 -18.49
N ILE A 80 -2.96 -5.49 -18.94
CA ILE A 80 -3.96 -5.76 -19.96
C ILE A 80 -3.47 -5.09 -21.24
N PRO A 81 -2.86 -5.84 -22.18
CA PRO A 81 -2.44 -5.26 -23.44
C PRO A 81 -3.66 -4.94 -24.30
N SER A 82 -3.56 -3.91 -25.14
CA SER A 82 -4.69 -3.46 -25.94
C SER A 82 -5.21 -4.51 -26.91
N HIS A 83 -4.35 -5.44 -27.36
CA HIS A 83 -4.71 -6.49 -28.32
C HIS A 83 -5.68 -7.54 -27.77
N PHE A 84 -5.95 -7.54 -26.45
CA PHE A 84 -7.08 -8.30 -25.91
C PHE A 84 -8.41 -7.81 -26.48
N GLU A 85 -8.55 -6.48 -26.66
CA GLU A 85 -9.79 -5.88 -27.18
C GLU A 85 -9.66 -5.40 -28.63
N SER A 86 -8.48 -4.95 -29.06
CA SER A 86 -8.26 -4.39 -30.39
C SER A 86 -6.86 -4.63 -30.92
N LYS A 87 -6.76 -5.26 -32.10
CA LYS A 87 -5.48 -5.40 -32.83
C LYS A 87 -4.97 -4.10 -33.47
N LYS A 88 -5.79 -3.04 -33.49
CA LYS A 88 -5.47 -1.77 -34.17
C LYS A 88 -5.28 -0.59 -33.21
N SER A 89 -6.05 -0.53 -32.13
CA SER A 89 -6.00 0.58 -31.17
C SER A 89 -5.17 0.21 -29.94
N ALA A 90 -4.28 1.11 -29.51
CA ALA A 90 -3.53 0.99 -28.25
C ALA A 90 -4.30 1.52 -27.04
N CYS A 91 -5.39 2.26 -27.24
CA CYS A 91 -6.12 2.96 -26.17
C CYS A 91 -6.62 2.07 -25.02
N PRO A 92 -7.04 0.79 -25.24
CA PRO A 92 -7.48 -0.06 -24.13
C PRO A 92 -6.36 -0.55 -23.21
N ALA A 93 -5.09 -0.41 -23.61
CA ALA A 93 -3.96 -0.91 -22.82
C ALA A 93 -3.96 -0.30 -21.41
N THR A 94 -3.82 -1.14 -20.40
CA THR A 94 -3.94 -0.69 -19.02
C THR A 94 -3.30 -1.63 -18.02
N HIS A 95 -3.02 -1.13 -16.81
CA HIS A 95 -2.59 -1.96 -15.69
C HIS A 95 -3.70 -2.02 -14.65
N PHE A 96 -3.91 -3.22 -14.09
CA PHE A 96 -4.74 -3.44 -12.91
C PHE A 96 -3.89 -3.45 -11.65
N PHE A 97 -4.45 -2.98 -10.55
CA PHE A 97 -3.72 -2.80 -9.30
C PHE A 97 -4.66 -2.52 -8.12
N LYS A 98 -4.11 -2.67 -6.92
CA LYS A 98 -4.62 -2.07 -5.68
C LYS A 98 -3.62 -1.03 -5.19
N SER A 99 -4.07 0.09 -4.65
CA SER A 99 -3.17 1.09 -4.06
C SER A 99 -3.83 1.84 -2.92
N ILE A 100 -3.02 2.24 -1.94
CA ILE A 100 -3.41 3.15 -0.87
C ILE A 100 -2.49 4.35 -0.93
N HIS A 101 -3.10 5.54 -0.83
CA HIS A 101 -2.39 6.79 -0.66
C HIS A 101 -2.87 7.48 0.61
N ILE A 102 -1.93 7.87 1.46
CA ILE A 102 -2.17 8.52 2.74
C ILE A 102 -1.52 9.90 2.70
N ARG A 103 -2.27 10.91 3.16
CA ARG A 103 -1.72 12.21 3.56
C ARG A 103 -1.86 12.31 5.07
N GLY A 104 -0.83 12.81 5.73
CA GLY A 104 -0.86 12.88 7.18
C GLY A 104 0.35 13.56 7.79
N VAL A 105 0.51 13.33 9.09
CA VAL A 105 1.56 13.93 9.91
C VAL A 105 2.51 12.85 10.39
N GLY A 106 3.77 12.95 9.97
CA GLY A 106 4.87 12.10 10.39
C GLY A 106 5.42 12.53 11.76
N LEU A 107 5.34 11.66 12.75
CA LEU A 107 5.77 11.89 14.12
C LEU A 107 6.80 10.83 14.54
N MET A 108 7.67 11.18 15.49
CA MET A 108 8.54 10.19 16.12
C MET A 108 7.82 9.53 17.29
N VAL A 109 7.95 8.21 17.39
CA VAL A 109 7.47 7.43 18.52
C VAL A 109 8.52 7.49 19.63
N ASN A 110 8.15 8.03 20.79
CA ASN A 110 9.04 8.16 21.95
C ASN A 110 8.84 7.05 22.97
N ASP A 111 7.60 6.55 23.11
CA ASP A 111 7.28 5.48 24.03
C ASP A 111 7.96 4.17 23.59
N ILE A 112 8.66 3.53 24.52
CA ILE A 112 9.49 2.36 24.19
C ILE A 112 8.64 1.11 23.95
N GLU A 113 7.47 1.01 24.58
CA GLU A 113 6.54 -0.11 24.37
C GLU A 113 5.85 0.02 23.00
N GLU A 114 5.41 1.22 22.61
CA GLU A 114 4.88 1.51 21.27
C GLU A 114 5.91 1.18 20.17
N LYS A 115 7.20 1.51 20.41
CA LYS A 115 8.28 1.11 19.50
C LYS A 115 8.39 -0.41 19.37
N ALA A 116 8.40 -1.11 20.50
CA ALA A 116 8.50 -2.57 20.52
C ALA A 116 7.35 -3.21 19.74
N VAL A 117 6.11 -2.76 19.96
CA VAL A 117 4.93 -3.23 19.21
C VAL A 117 5.09 -3.02 17.70
N ALA A 118 5.44 -1.81 17.27
CA ALA A 118 5.60 -1.49 15.85
C ALA A 118 6.73 -2.29 15.19
N LEU A 119 7.86 -2.46 15.89
CA LEU A 119 9.01 -3.23 15.38
C LEU A 119 8.70 -4.73 15.34
N ASN A 120 7.99 -5.30 16.32
CA ASN A 120 7.54 -6.68 16.25
C ASN A 120 6.59 -6.90 15.07
N LYS A 121 5.66 -5.98 14.81
CA LYS A 121 4.79 -6.05 13.62
C LYS A 121 5.60 -6.02 12.32
N LEU A 122 6.64 -5.19 12.25
CA LEU A 122 7.59 -5.20 11.11
C LEU A 122 8.24 -6.58 10.97
N MET A 123 8.75 -7.15 12.05
CA MET A 123 9.38 -8.46 12.00
C MET A 123 8.40 -9.57 11.59
N ILE A 124 7.16 -9.58 12.08
CA ILE A 124 6.12 -10.52 11.65
C ILE A 124 5.85 -10.41 10.14
N LYS A 125 5.82 -9.19 9.60
CA LYS A 125 5.56 -8.96 8.17
C LYS A 125 6.74 -9.36 7.28
N TYR A 126 7.97 -9.03 7.68
CA TYR A 126 9.15 -9.14 6.82
C TYR A 126 10.02 -10.37 7.11
N GLN A 127 9.85 -11.01 8.27
CA GLN A 127 10.52 -12.24 8.69
C GLN A 127 9.50 -13.14 9.43
N PRO A 128 8.44 -13.59 8.74
CA PRO A 128 7.34 -14.35 9.35
C PRO A 128 7.77 -15.70 9.94
N GLU A 129 8.90 -16.26 9.49
CA GLU A 129 9.51 -17.47 10.04
C GLU A 129 10.05 -17.31 11.46
N GLY A 130 10.12 -16.07 11.98
CA GLY A 130 10.62 -15.81 13.32
C GLY A 130 12.13 -15.97 13.41
N GLN A 131 12.60 -16.80 14.35
CA GLN A 131 14.02 -17.01 14.69
C GLN A 131 14.69 -15.81 15.40
N TYR A 132 13.90 -15.04 16.15
CA TYR A 132 14.35 -13.99 17.05
C TYR A 132 13.50 -14.02 18.32
N LEU A 133 14.03 -13.44 19.40
CA LEU A 133 13.24 -13.18 20.60
C LEU A 133 12.29 -12.01 20.33
N GLU A 134 11.09 -12.03 20.91
CA GLU A 134 10.17 -10.90 20.82
C GLU A 134 10.86 -9.62 21.29
N LEU A 135 10.73 -8.54 20.50
CA LEU A 135 11.35 -7.28 20.84
C LEU A 135 10.60 -6.70 22.04
N SER A 136 11.27 -6.63 23.18
CA SER A 136 10.69 -6.15 24.44
C SER A 136 11.70 -5.29 25.21
N PRO A 137 11.26 -4.23 25.92
CA PRO A 137 12.12 -3.46 26.82
C PRO A 137 12.63 -4.25 28.03
N GLN A 138 11.94 -5.34 28.39
CA GLN A 138 12.32 -6.26 29.45
C GLN A 138 13.44 -7.21 29.02
N GLU A 139 13.59 -7.45 27.71
CA GLU A 139 14.68 -8.24 27.15
C GLU A 139 16.00 -7.45 27.12
N ASN A 140 17.00 -7.93 27.87
CA ASN A 140 18.28 -7.23 28.04
C ASN A 140 19.00 -6.94 26.71
N ILE A 141 18.89 -7.86 25.74
CA ILE A 141 19.51 -7.71 24.41
C ILE A 141 18.86 -6.57 23.59
N TYR A 142 17.59 -6.26 23.85
CA TYR A 142 16.82 -5.28 23.07
C TYR A 142 16.63 -3.94 23.76
N LYS A 143 16.80 -3.86 25.09
CA LYS A 143 16.65 -2.60 25.84
C LYS A 143 17.43 -1.42 25.24
N LYS A 144 18.73 -1.59 24.97
CA LYS A 144 19.56 -0.51 24.38
C LYS A 144 19.25 -0.29 22.88
N PRO A 145 19.11 -1.33 22.04
CA PRO A 145 18.64 -1.15 20.66
C PRO A 145 17.32 -0.37 20.54
N LEU A 146 16.30 -0.69 21.34
CA LEU A 146 14.98 -0.04 21.33
C LEU A 146 15.06 1.47 21.68
N LEU A 147 15.96 1.84 22.60
CA LEU A 147 16.20 3.25 22.92
C LEU A 147 16.85 4.00 21.75
N ASN A 148 17.75 3.35 21.01
CA ASN A 148 18.56 3.99 19.98
C ASN A 148 17.89 4.04 18.61
N VAL A 149 17.09 3.03 18.26
CA VAL A 149 16.34 3.01 17.00
C VAL A 149 15.29 4.13 16.98
N ALA A 150 15.18 4.81 15.84
CA ALA A 150 14.06 5.71 15.60
C ALA A 150 12.91 4.91 15.01
N VAL A 151 11.72 5.08 15.58
CA VAL A 151 10.46 4.64 14.99
C VAL A 151 9.66 5.89 14.73
N PHE A 152 9.03 5.94 13.57
CA PHE A 152 8.15 7.01 13.16
C PHE A 152 6.78 6.43 12.88
N LYS A 153 5.76 7.26 13.07
CA LYS A 153 4.40 6.97 12.67
C LYS A 153 3.85 8.07 11.77
N ILE A 154 2.87 7.72 10.94
CA ILE A 154 2.11 8.67 10.14
C ILE A 154 0.66 8.60 10.64
N ASP A 155 0.24 9.67 11.30
CA ASP A 155 -1.17 9.84 11.68
C ASP A 155 -1.93 10.33 10.43
N PRO A 156 -2.88 9.54 9.90
CA PRO A 156 -3.54 9.86 8.65
C PRO A 156 -4.52 11.03 8.82
N GLU A 157 -4.40 12.04 7.96
CA GLU A 157 -5.42 13.08 7.75
C GLU A 157 -6.41 12.65 6.65
N GLU A 158 -5.93 11.92 5.65
CA GLU A 158 -6.74 11.37 4.58
C GLU A 158 -6.16 10.05 4.08
N VAL A 159 -7.03 9.04 3.94
CA VAL A 159 -6.72 7.76 3.30
C VAL A 159 -7.55 7.65 2.01
N THR A 160 -6.88 7.39 0.88
CA THR A 160 -7.52 7.11 -0.40
C THR A 160 -7.11 5.73 -0.88
N MET A 161 -8.09 4.86 -1.10
CA MET A 161 -7.88 3.55 -1.68
C MET A 161 -8.39 3.49 -3.11
N LYS A 162 -7.62 2.86 -3.98
CA LYS A 162 -7.96 2.70 -5.40
C LYS A 162 -7.73 1.26 -5.84
N MET A 163 -8.81 0.63 -6.28
CA MET A 163 -8.82 -0.74 -6.81
C MET A 163 -9.27 -0.70 -8.25
N LYS A 164 -8.41 -1.13 -9.19
CA LYS A 164 -8.71 -1.05 -10.62
C LYS A 164 -8.63 -2.43 -11.25
N PHE A 165 -9.80 -2.94 -11.63
CA PHE A 165 -10.02 -4.30 -12.14
C PHE A 165 -11.14 -4.31 -13.19
N GLY A 166 -11.17 -3.32 -14.07
CA GLY A 166 -12.10 -3.27 -15.20
C GLY A 166 -13.55 -2.89 -14.84
N GLN A 167 -13.81 -2.30 -13.67
CA GLN A 167 -15.16 -1.89 -13.26
C GLN A 167 -15.84 -0.92 -14.26
N ASN A 168 -15.05 -0.20 -15.04
CA ASN A 168 -15.55 0.71 -16.07
C ASN A 168 -15.84 0.06 -17.42
N LEU A 169 -15.53 -1.23 -17.60
CA LEU A 169 -15.73 -1.95 -18.87
C LEU A 169 -17.21 -2.30 -19.04
N SER A 170 -17.66 -2.31 -20.30
CA SER A 170 -18.95 -2.93 -20.66
C SER A 170 -18.91 -4.45 -20.42
N PRO A 171 -20.05 -5.14 -20.28
CA PRO A 171 -20.07 -6.58 -20.05
C PRO A 171 -19.31 -7.38 -21.12
N THR A 172 -19.44 -6.99 -22.40
CA THR A 172 -18.72 -7.62 -23.51
C THR A 172 -17.21 -7.46 -23.37
N GLN A 173 -16.72 -6.24 -23.10
CA GLN A 173 -15.30 -5.99 -22.93
C GLN A 173 -14.74 -6.70 -21.70
N PHE A 174 -15.49 -6.71 -20.60
CA PHE A 174 -15.11 -7.40 -19.38
C PHE A 174 -14.92 -8.90 -19.62
N ASN A 175 -15.84 -9.55 -20.33
CA ASN A 175 -15.74 -10.97 -20.68
C ASN A 175 -14.57 -11.27 -21.63
N ILE A 176 -14.31 -10.37 -22.60
CA ILE A 176 -13.14 -10.49 -23.49
C ILE A 176 -11.84 -10.45 -22.67
N VAL A 177 -11.71 -9.50 -21.75
CA VAL A 177 -10.51 -9.38 -20.90
C VAL A 177 -10.38 -10.59 -19.98
N LEU A 178 -11.46 -11.05 -19.35
CA LEU A 178 -11.46 -12.26 -18.53
C LEU A 178 -10.97 -13.48 -19.30
N LYS A 179 -11.57 -13.74 -20.48
CA LYS A 179 -11.19 -14.89 -21.30
C LYS A 179 -9.74 -14.79 -21.79
N SER A 180 -9.30 -13.59 -22.18
CA SER A 180 -7.92 -13.37 -22.62
C SER A 180 -6.90 -13.60 -21.50
N LEU A 181 -7.23 -13.25 -20.26
CA LEU A 181 -6.40 -13.55 -19.08
C LEU A 181 -6.40 -15.05 -18.76
N GLU A 182 -7.55 -15.73 -18.88
CA GLU A 182 -7.64 -17.18 -18.70
C GLU A 182 -6.80 -17.93 -19.75
N ASP A 183 -6.82 -17.46 -21.00
CA ASP A 183 -6.06 -18.05 -22.11
C ASP A 183 -4.55 -17.75 -21.99
N ARG A 184 -4.17 -16.58 -21.46
CA ARG A 184 -2.76 -16.26 -21.20
C ARG A 184 -2.20 -17.06 -20.01
N GLY A 185 -2.96 -17.19 -18.93
CA GLY A 185 -2.69 -18.14 -17.85
C GLY A 185 -1.42 -17.87 -17.04
N GLU A 186 -0.95 -16.62 -16.94
CA GLU A 186 0.17 -16.27 -16.04
C GLU A 186 -0.27 -16.29 -14.56
N ASP A 187 0.68 -16.45 -13.63
CA ASP A 187 0.37 -16.51 -12.19
C ASP A 187 -0.46 -15.32 -11.69
N LEU A 188 -0.14 -14.10 -12.14
CA LEU A 188 -0.88 -12.89 -11.80
C LEU A 188 -2.28 -12.83 -12.45
N ASP A 189 -2.51 -13.55 -13.54
CA ASP A 189 -3.79 -13.52 -14.26
C ASP A 189 -4.90 -14.15 -13.43
N PHE A 190 -4.64 -15.26 -12.75
CA PHE A 190 -5.63 -15.91 -11.88
C PHE A 190 -6.05 -15.04 -10.70
N ALA A 191 -5.06 -14.40 -10.04
CA ALA A 191 -5.33 -13.43 -8.98
C ALA A 191 -6.12 -12.22 -9.52
N THR A 192 -5.77 -11.75 -10.72
CA THR A 192 -6.46 -10.65 -11.40
C THR A 192 -7.91 -10.98 -11.73
N ILE A 193 -8.17 -12.16 -12.32
CA ILE A 193 -9.50 -12.66 -12.66
C ILE A 193 -10.39 -12.73 -11.41
N THR A 194 -9.84 -13.20 -10.29
CA THR A 194 -10.54 -13.28 -9.01
C THR A 194 -11.01 -11.89 -8.55
N GLU A 195 -10.11 -10.91 -8.58
CA GLU A 195 -10.44 -9.53 -8.18
C GLU A 195 -11.38 -8.82 -9.17
N MET A 196 -11.26 -9.11 -10.47
CA MET A 196 -12.18 -8.66 -11.50
C MET A 196 -13.60 -9.15 -11.20
N LYS A 197 -13.78 -10.46 -11.02
CA LYS A 197 -15.09 -11.07 -10.73
C LYS A 197 -15.69 -10.49 -9.44
N LYS A 198 -14.91 -10.42 -8.36
CA LYS A 198 -15.34 -9.81 -7.09
C LYS A 198 -15.88 -8.40 -7.30
N ARG A 199 -15.12 -7.51 -7.95
CA ARG A 199 -15.47 -6.09 -8.03
C ARG A 199 -16.48 -5.72 -9.11
N TYR A 200 -16.61 -6.54 -10.16
CA TYR A 200 -17.61 -6.29 -11.20
C TYR A 200 -19.03 -6.55 -10.68
N THR A 201 -19.23 -7.60 -9.88
CA THR A 201 -20.53 -7.93 -9.26
C THR A 201 -20.97 -6.88 -8.24
N HIS A 202 -20.05 -6.33 -7.44
CA HIS A 202 -20.39 -5.22 -6.53
C HIS A 202 -20.92 -3.98 -7.25
N LYS A 203 -20.46 -3.71 -8.49
CA LYS A 203 -20.97 -2.60 -9.29
C LYS A 203 -22.41 -2.83 -9.76
N THR A 204 -22.77 -4.05 -10.18
CA THR A 204 -24.12 -4.31 -10.68
C THR A 204 -25.16 -4.11 -9.57
N HIS A 205 -24.88 -4.56 -8.34
CA HIS A 205 -25.77 -4.36 -7.20
C HIS A 205 -25.90 -2.90 -6.73
N LEU A 206 -24.85 -2.08 -6.88
CA LEU A 206 -24.91 -0.64 -6.56
C LEU A 206 -25.67 0.19 -7.60
N ASN A 207 -25.88 -0.32 -8.82
CA ASN A 207 -26.62 0.36 -9.88
C ASN A 207 -28.10 -0.09 -9.97
N GLU A 208 -28.51 -1.08 -9.17
CA GLU A 208 -29.88 -1.61 -9.12
C GLU A 208 -30.70 -1.07 -7.93
N ASN A 209 -30.08 -0.28 -7.04
CA ASN A 209 -30.71 0.44 -5.93
C ASN A 209 -30.62 1.95 -6.14
#